data_AF-A0A3D4FL63-F1
#
_entry.id   AF-A0A3D4FL63-F1
#
_cell.length_a   1.000
_cell.length_b   1.000
_cell.length_c   1.000
_cell.angle_alpha   90.00
_cell.angle_beta   90.00
_cell.angle_gamma   90.00
#
_symmetry.space_group_name_H-M   'P 1'
#
loop_
_entity.id
_entity.type
_entity.pdbx_description
1 polymer ?
#
loop_
_entity_poly.entity_id
_entity_poly.type
_entity_poly.pdbx_seq_one_letter_code
_entity_poly.pdbx_strand_id
1 'polypeptide(L)'
;MNLMDDKDIALSSLTASKADISLLSKAIGEATNPQLRQMLTSQLNSCINDHFKLSDIVISKGWYPAYATPQEQLKNDLTKAEKVIKED
;
A
#
# COMPACT_ATOMS: atom_id res chain seq x y z
N MET A 1 25.38 -1.31 -2.57
CA MET A 1 24.46 -2.29 -1.95
C MET A 1 23.38 -1.48 -1.26
N ASN A 2 22.21 -1.35 -1.86
CA ASN A 2 21.15 -0.50 -1.31
C ASN A 2 20.49 -1.30 -0.18
N LEU A 3 20.80 -0.95 1.08
CA LEU A 3 19.99 -1.45 2.20
C LEU A 3 18.60 -0.86 2.02
N MET A 4 17.61 -1.73 1.90
CA MET A 4 16.20 -1.35 1.86
C MET A 4 15.91 -0.47 3.08
N ASP A 5 15.56 0.80 2.84
CA ASP A 5 15.36 1.77 3.91
C ASP A 5 13.92 1.68 4.47
N ASP A 6 13.65 2.38 5.58
CA ASP A 6 12.32 2.37 6.21
C ASP A 6 11.21 2.80 5.24
N LYS A 7 11.53 3.67 4.27
CA LYS A 7 10.58 4.13 3.27
C LYS A 7 10.24 3.01 2.29
N ASP A 8 11.24 2.28 1.80
CA ASP A 8 11.04 1.13 0.92
C ASP A 8 10.22 0.03 1.62
N ILE A 9 10.51 -0.25 2.89
CA ILE A 9 9.74 -1.21 3.71
C ILE A 9 8.29 -0.74 3.87
N ALA A 10 8.07 0.52 4.21
CA ALA A 10 6.72 1.03 4.45
C ALA A 10 5.88 1.09 3.17
N LEU A 11 6.46 1.52 2.04
CA LEU A 11 5.76 1.59 0.76
C LEU A 11 5.47 0.20 0.15
N SER A 12 6.39 -0.75 0.29
CA SER A 12 6.16 -2.15 -0.10
C SER A 12 5.08 -2.80 0.77
N SER A 13 5.11 -2.58 2.09
CA SER A 13 4.08 -3.07 3.03
C SER A 13 2.71 -2.45 2.74
N LEU A 14 2.65 -1.16 2.43
CA LEU A 14 1.42 -0.47 2.00
C LEU A 14 0.86 -1.11 0.71
N THR A 15 1.72 -1.50 -0.22
CA THR A 15 1.30 -2.18 -1.46
C THR A 15 0.77 -3.59 -1.16
N ALA A 16 1.46 -4.36 -0.33
CA ALA A 16 1.04 -5.70 0.09
C ALA A 16 -0.34 -5.68 0.78
N SER A 17 -0.56 -4.74 1.71
CA SER A 17 -1.84 -4.64 2.42
C SER A 17 -3.04 -4.41 1.48
N LYS A 18 -2.87 -3.69 0.35
CA LYS A 18 -3.92 -3.53 -0.67
C LYS A 18 -4.24 -4.87 -1.36
N ALA A 19 -3.21 -5.67 -1.65
CA ALA A 19 -3.38 -7.00 -2.22
C ALA A 19 -4.09 -7.94 -1.23
N ASP A 20 -3.71 -7.90 0.05
CA ASP A 20 -4.34 -8.71 1.11
C ASP A 20 -5.81 -8.37 1.27
N ILE A 21 -6.18 -7.08 1.30
CA ILE A 21 -7.58 -6.63 1.36
C ILE A 21 -8.39 -7.19 0.17
N SER A 22 -7.83 -7.12 -1.04
CA SER A 22 -8.47 -7.65 -2.25
C SER A 22 -8.64 -9.17 -2.19
N LEU A 23 -7.60 -9.89 -1.76
CA LEU A 23 -7.60 -11.34 -1.63
C LEU A 23 -8.60 -11.81 -0.57
N LEU A 24 -8.59 -11.22 0.61
CA LEU A 24 -9.52 -11.55 1.70
C LEU A 24 -10.97 -11.29 1.28
N SER A 25 -11.23 -10.18 0.58
CA SER A 25 -12.58 -9.87 0.07
C SER A 25 -13.10 -10.95 -0.87
N LYS A 26 -12.24 -11.48 -1.76
CA LYS A 26 -12.60 -12.60 -2.65
C LYS A 26 -12.81 -13.89 -1.86
N ALA A 27 -11.87 -14.24 -0.97
CA ALA A 27 -11.91 -15.47 -0.18
C ALA A 27 -13.15 -15.53 0.73
N ILE A 28 -13.59 -14.41 1.29
CA ILE A 28 -14.84 -14.32 2.08
C ILE A 28 -16.06 -14.68 1.23
N GLY A 29 -16.10 -14.24 -0.04
CA GLY A 29 -17.18 -14.54 -0.98
C GLY A 29 -17.19 -16.01 -1.41
N GLU A 30 -16.02 -16.63 -1.52
CA GLU A 30 -15.84 -18.03 -1.92
C GLU A 30 -15.99 -19.03 -0.77
N ALA A 31 -15.82 -18.59 0.48
CA ALA A 31 -15.95 -19.46 1.65
C ALA A 31 -17.38 -19.99 1.81
N THR A 32 -17.55 -21.31 1.85
CA THR A 32 -18.86 -21.95 2.13
C THR A 32 -19.05 -22.24 3.61
N ASN A 33 -17.97 -22.42 4.37
CA ASN A 33 -17.99 -22.65 5.81
C ASN A 33 -18.22 -21.32 6.58
N PRO A 34 -19.25 -21.23 7.45
CA PRO A 34 -19.56 -19.99 8.19
C PRO A 34 -18.45 -19.52 9.14
N GLN A 35 -17.79 -20.44 9.84
CA GLN A 35 -16.72 -20.13 10.78
C GLN A 35 -15.49 -19.60 10.04
N LEU A 36 -15.15 -20.19 8.90
CA LEU A 36 -14.09 -19.70 8.01
C LEU A 36 -14.42 -18.30 7.50
N ARG A 37 -15.66 -18.05 7.06
CA ARG A 37 -16.12 -16.73 6.61
C ARG A 37 -15.93 -15.67 7.71
N GLN A 38 -16.31 -16.00 8.95
CA GLN A 38 -16.17 -15.10 10.10
C GLN A 38 -14.69 -14.81 10.42
N MET A 39 -13.83 -15.83 10.37
CA MET A 39 -12.39 -15.68 10.58
C MET A 39 -11.77 -14.76 9.52
N LEU A 40 -12.04 -15.02 8.23
CA LEU A 40 -11.51 -14.20 7.13
C LEU A 40 -12.04 -12.76 7.19
N THR A 41 -13.30 -12.56 7.58
CA THR A 41 -13.88 -11.22 7.80
C THR A 41 -13.14 -10.47 8.91
N SER A 42 -12.80 -11.16 10.00
CA SER A 42 -12.03 -10.57 11.09
C SER A 42 -10.63 -10.18 10.64
N GLN A 43 -9.97 -11.02 9.83
CA GLN A 43 -8.67 -10.70 9.23
C GLN A 43 -8.75 -9.51 8.29
N LEU A 44 -9.78 -9.44 7.44
CA LEU A 44 -10.02 -8.30 6.54
C LEU A 44 -10.13 -6.99 7.33
N ASN A 45 -10.92 -6.98 8.40
CA ASN A 45 -11.08 -5.81 9.26
C ASN A 45 -9.74 -5.37 9.87
N SER A 46 -8.92 -6.31 10.35
CA SER A 46 -7.57 -6.01 10.84
C SER A 46 -6.67 -5.45 9.75
N CYS A 47 -6.63 -6.07 8.57
CA CYS A 47 -5.85 -5.58 7.42
C CYS A 47 -6.24 -4.17 6.99
N ILE A 48 -7.54 -3.84 6.99
CA ILE A 48 -8.03 -2.48 6.68
C ILE A 48 -7.53 -1.50 7.74
N ASN A 49 -7.64 -1.83 9.03
CA ASN A 49 -7.17 -0.95 10.11
C ASN A 49 -5.66 -0.72 10.03
N ASP A 50 -4.88 -1.76 9.76
CA ASP A 50 -3.43 -1.66 9.65
C ASP A 50 -3.00 -0.93 8.37
N HIS A 51 -3.74 -1.08 7.27
CA HIS A 51 -3.56 -0.28 6.05
C HIS A 51 -3.70 1.21 6.33
N PHE A 52 -4.70 1.62 7.12
CA PHE A 52 -4.86 3.04 7.48
C PHE A 52 -3.71 3.55 8.35
N LYS A 53 -3.29 2.80 9.38
CA LYS A 53 -2.12 3.18 10.19
C LYS A 53 -0.85 3.32 9.34
N LEU A 54 -0.61 2.38 8.42
CA LEU A 54 0.51 2.44 7.50
C LEU A 54 0.40 3.65 6.57
N SER A 55 -0.80 3.92 6.05
CA SER A 55 -1.09 5.10 5.22
C SER A 55 -0.75 6.39 5.97
N ASP A 56 -1.20 6.54 7.21
CA ASP A 56 -0.91 7.71 8.04
C ASP A 56 0.61 7.89 8.26
N ILE A 57 1.34 6.80 8.48
CA ILE A 57 2.81 6.84 8.62
C ILE A 57 3.48 7.31 7.34
N VAL A 58 3.14 6.73 6.18
CA VAL A 58 3.80 7.10 4.91
C VAL A 58 3.40 8.49 4.44
N ILE A 59 2.19 8.96 4.76
CA ILE A 59 1.72 10.32 4.43
C ILE A 59 2.42 11.34 5.34
N SER A 60 2.42 11.12 6.65
CA SER A 60 3.04 12.04 7.62
C SER A 60 4.55 12.20 7.42
N LYS A 61 5.24 11.15 6.95
CA LYS A 61 6.65 11.20 6.58
C LYS A 61 6.92 11.77 5.18
N GLY A 62 5.88 12.15 4.43
CA GLY A 62 6.01 12.69 3.08
C GLY A 62 6.46 11.65 2.03
N TRP A 63 6.36 10.36 2.36
CA TRP A 63 6.78 9.27 1.48
C TRP A 63 5.71 8.91 0.44
N TYR A 64 4.45 9.19 0.75
CA TYR A 64 3.32 8.94 -0.14
C TYR A 64 2.49 10.22 -0.35
N PRO A 65 2.48 10.79 -1.58
CA PRO A 65 1.79 12.05 -1.86
C PRO A 65 0.29 11.86 -2.07
N ALA A 66 -0.44 11.38 -1.04
CA ALA A 66 -1.87 11.03 -1.13
C ALA A 66 -2.78 12.18 -1.59
N TYR A 67 -2.38 13.43 -1.32
CA TYR A 67 -3.17 14.63 -1.59
C TYR A 67 -2.63 15.47 -2.76
N ALA A 68 -1.63 14.98 -3.49
CA ALA A 68 -1.11 15.69 -4.65
C ALA A 68 -2.17 15.77 -5.76
N THR A 69 -2.30 16.93 -6.38
CA THR A 69 -3.10 17.13 -7.58
C THR A 69 -2.57 16.25 -8.73
N PRO A 70 -3.41 15.92 -9.73
CA PRO A 70 -2.95 15.16 -10.89
C PRO A 70 -1.73 15.79 -11.60
N GLN A 71 -1.68 17.12 -11.66
CA GLN A 71 -0.56 17.86 -12.25
C GLN A 71 0.73 17.70 -11.43
N GLU A 72 0.64 17.76 -10.10
CA GLU A 72 1.78 17.53 -9.21
C GLU A 72 2.27 16.08 -9.28
N GLN A 73 1.35 15.11 -9.37
CA GLN A 73 1.71 13.70 -9.55
C GLN A 73 2.48 13.48 -10.85
N LEU A 74 1.95 13.99 -11.98
CA LEU A 74 2.63 13.90 -13.28
C LEU A 74 4.02 14.56 -13.26
N LYS A 75 4.14 15.75 -12.67
CA LYS A 75 5.42 16.45 -12.55
C LYS A 75 6.43 15.63 -11.72
N ASN A 76 5.98 15.06 -10.61
CA ASN A 76 6.82 14.23 -9.75
C ASN A 76 7.30 12.97 -10.48
N ASP A 77 6.44 12.32 -11.25
CA ASP A 77 6.78 11.12 -12.00
C ASP A 77 7.74 11.42 -13.16
N LEU A 78 7.55 12.53 -13.88
CA LEU A 78 8.52 13.03 -14.88
C LEU A 78 9.88 13.31 -14.24
N THR A 79 9.91 14.01 -13.10
CA THR A 79 11.16 14.35 -12.40
C THR A 79 11.89 13.08 -11.96
N LYS A 80 11.17 12.06 -11.47
CA LYS A 80 11.77 10.77 -11.12
C LYS A 80 12.32 10.05 -12.34
N ALA A 81 11.57 10.00 -13.44
CA ALA A 81 12.01 9.37 -14.68
C ALA A 81 13.28 10.04 -15.25
N GLU A 82 13.33 11.37 -15.27
CA GLU A 82 14.50 12.13 -15.71
C GLU A 82 15.74 11.88 -14.85
N LYS A 83 15.58 11.73 -13.52
CA LYS A 83 16.70 11.39 -12.64
C LYS A 83 17.30 10.04 -13.00
N VAL A 84 16.46 9.02 -13.19
CA VAL A 84 16.92 7.69 -13.58
C VAL A 84 17.67 7.74 -14.90
N ILE A 85 17.14 8.45 -15.91
CA ILE A 85 17.80 8.57 -17.23
C ILE A 85 19.15 9.30 -17.17
N LYS A 86 19.35 10.24 -16.22
CA LYS A 86 20.59 11.01 -16.08
C LYS A 86 21.64 10.35 -15.17
N GLU A 87 21.24 9.37 -14.38
CA GLU A 87 22.12 8.61 -13.49
C GLU A 87 22.75 7.37 -14.18
N ASP A 88 22.35 7.09 -15.43
CA ASP A 88 22.98 6.15 -16.39
C ASP A 88 23.99 6.87 -17.32
#